data_AF-A0A1M7ZLQ1-F1
#
_entry.id   AF-A0A1M7ZLQ1-F1
#
_cell.length_a   1.000
_cell.length_b   1.000
_cell.length_c   1.000
_cell.angle_alpha   90.00
_cell.angle_beta   90.00
_cell.angle_gamma   90.00
#
_symmetry.space_group_name_H-M   'P 1'
#
loop_
_entity.id
_entity.type
_entity.pdbx_description
1 polymer ?
#
loop_
_entity_poly.entity_id
_entity_poly.type
_entity_poly.pdbx_seq_one_letter_code
_entity_poly.pdbx_strand_id
1 'polypeptide(L)'
;MVAIGFRVDVGQYVRLGNRMAAVGDKLPLAVYRAVRHTGDQTLTQVRRALVSQTGARYGAVRRVTSGRAEYGAGRYVIRAADRTLPLRDFGARQVKTGISAAPWKVRRRFPHMFMVSSLGGHVFVRVGGKRKASKGSYAGQMRQRITKRWGPAIPKEMVKGASEAAFFATVQAVLPRRLDHELVRLLT
;
A
#
# COMPACT_ATOMS: atom_id res chain seq x y z
N MET A 1 -37.23 -0.82 23.49
CA MET A 1 -36.41 -2.05 23.42
C MET A 1 -35.99 -2.23 21.96
N VAL A 2 -34.70 -2.23 21.65
CA VAL A 2 -34.20 -2.39 20.26
C VAL A 2 -33.56 -3.77 20.16
N ALA A 3 -34.02 -4.58 19.21
CA ALA A 3 -33.47 -5.90 18.92
C ALA A 3 -32.82 -5.89 17.53
N ILE A 4 -31.60 -6.43 17.45
CA ILE A 4 -30.91 -6.72 16.19
C ILE A 4 -30.83 -8.24 16.09
N GLY A 5 -31.36 -8.80 15.01
CA GLY A 5 -31.29 -10.23 14.69
C GLY A 5 -30.68 -10.44 13.32
N PHE A 6 -30.01 -11.56 13.11
CA PHE A 6 -29.53 -11.99 11.79
C PHE A 6 -30.16 -13.34 11.43
N ARG A 7 -30.41 -13.55 10.13
CA ARG A 7 -30.86 -14.83 9.57
C ARG A 7 -29.80 -15.32 8.60
N VAL A 8 -29.41 -16.58 8.71
CA VAL A 8 -28.46 -17.23 7.80
C VAL A 8 -29.24 -18.10 6.83
N ASP A 9 -29.02 -17.90 5.53
CA ASP A 9 -29.54 -18.79 4.48
C ASP A 9 -28.53 -19.93 4.22
N VAL A 10 -28.83 -21.11 4.79
CA VAL A 10 -27.98 -22.30 4.67
C VAL A 10 -27.96 -22.84 3.24
N GLY A 11 -29.01 -22.58 2.44
CA GLY A 11 -29.12 -23.10 1.08
C GLY A 11 -28.03 -22.60 0.14
N GLN A 12 -27.48 -21.41 0.38
CA GLN A 12 -26.37 -20.86 -0.41
C GLN A 12 -25.08 -21.67 -0.23
N TYR A 13 -24.80 -22.10 1.00
CA TYR A 13 -23.61 -22.88 1.32
C TYR A 13 -23.69 -24.30 0.75
N VAL A 14 -24.88 -24.92 0.79
CA VAL A 14 -25.11 -26.24 0.17
C VAL A 14 -24.91 -26.17 -1.34
N ARG A 15 -25.49 -25.17 -2.02
CA ARG A 15 -25.29 -24.99 -3.47
C ARG A 15 -23.82 -24.77 -3.83
N LEU A 16 -23.10 -23.99 -3.01
CA LEU A 16 -21.67 -23.78 -3.20
C LEU A 16 -20.88 -25.08 -3.04
N GLY A 17 -21.16 -25.87 -2.00
CA GLY A 17 -20.53 -27.16 -1.77
C GLY A 17 -20.76 -28.14 -2.93
N ASN A 18 -21.99 -28.20 -3.45
CA ASN A 18 -22.31 -29.03 -4.61
C ASN A 18 -21.57 -28.59 -5.88
N ARG A 19 -21.44 -27.26 -6.12
CA ARG A 19 -20.66 -26.73 -7.23
C ARG A 19 -19.17 -27.05 -7.09
N MET A 20 -18.62 -26.92 -5.89
CA MET A 20 -17.22 -27.29 -5.62
C MET A 20 -16.98 -28.78 -5.87
N ALA A 21 -17.89 -29.65 -5.40
CA ALA A 21 -17.83 -31.08 -5.65
C ALA A 21 -17.92 -31.41 -7.16
N ALA A 22 -18.81 -30.74 -7.89
CA ALA A 22 -18.98 -30.95 -9.33
C ALA A 22 -17.75 -30.50 -10.16
N VAL A 23 -17.01 -29.49 -9.71
CA VAL A 23 -15.78 -29.04 -10.38
C VAL A 23 -14.62 -30.03 -10.18
N GLY A 24 -14.62 -30.79 -9.07
CA GLY A 24 -13.64 -31.83 -8.78
C GLY A 24 -12.19 -31.33 -8.85
N ASP A 25 -11.36 -32.00 -9.64
CA ASP A 25 -9.91 -31.73 -9.76
C ASP A 25 -9.56 -30.31 -10.23
N LYS A 26 -10.49 -29.61 -10.88
CA LYS A 26 -10.28 -28.22 -11.33
C LYS A 26 -10.51 -27.19 -10.22
N LEU A 27 -10.95 -27.60 -9.04
CA LEU A 27 -11.28 -26.70 -7.92
C LEU A 27 -10.07 -25.85 -7.48
N PRO A 28 -8.84 -26.38 -7.32
CA PRO A 28 -7.68 -25.57 -6.96
C PRO A 28 -7.39 -24.46 -7.98
N LEU A 29 -7.65 -24.71 -9.27
CA LEU A 29 -7.51 -23.71 -10.33
C LEU A 29 -8.59 -22.62 -10.21
N ALA A 30 -9.84 -22.99 -9.93
CA ALA A 30 -10.94 -22.06 -9.71
C ALA A 30 -10.64 -21.12 -8.54
N VAL A 31 -10.23 -21.69 -7.41
CA VAL A 31 -9.86 -20.95 -6.19
C VAL A 31 -8.68 -20.03 -6.48
N TYR A 32 -7.64 -20.52 -7.14
CA TYR A 32 -6.48 -19.69 -7.49
C TYR A 32 -6.87 -18.48 -8.36
N ARG A 33 -7.70 -18.67 -9.40
CA ARG A 33 -8.16 -17.57 -10.25
C ARG A 33 -9.00 -16.56 -9.46
N ALA A 34 -9.90 -17.04 -8.63
CA ALA A 34 -10.75 -16.18 -7.80
C ALA A 34 -9.93 -15.36 -6.80
N VAL A 35 -8.99 -16.01 -6.11
CA VAL A 35 -8.08 -15.38 -5.14
C VAL A 35 -7.14 -14.39 -5.81
N ARG A 36 -6.56 -14.74 -6.96
CA ARG A 36 -5.67 -13.83 -7.71
C ARG A 36 -6.41 -12.58 -8.16
N HIS A 37 -7.58 -12.74 -8.77
CA HIS A 37 -8.38 -11.61 -9.24
C HIS A 37 -8.81 -10.71 -8.07
N THR A 38 -9.33 -11.30 -7.00
CA THR A 38 -9.74 -10.57 -5.81
C THR A 38 -8.56 -9.86 -5.15
N GLY A 39 -7.42 -10.53 -5.05
CA GLY A 39 -6.21 -9.98 -4.46
C GLY A 39 -5.65 -8.79 -5.25
N ASP A 40 -5.64 -8.86 -6.58
CA ASP A 40 -5.16 -7.76 -7.44
C ASP A 40 -6.08 -6.53 -7.35
N GLN A 41 -7.40 -6.75 -7.27
CA GLN A 41 -8.36 -5.68 -6.99
C GLN A 41 -8.18 -5.09 -5.60
N THR A 42 -8.04 -5.96 -4.58
CA THR A 42 -7.82 -5.56 -3.19
C THR A 42 -6.54 -4.74 -3.05
N LEU A 43 -5.43 -5.16 -3.66
CA LEU A 43 -4.18 -4.41 -3.69
C LEU A 43 -4.37 -3.01 -4.28
N THR A 44 -5.18 -2.89 -5.32
CA THR A 44 -5.49 -1.60 -5.93
C THR A 44 -6.27 -0.70 -4.98
N GLN A 45 -7.29 -1.23 -4.29
CA GLN A 45 -8.07 -0.46 -3.31
C GLN A 45 -7.23 -0.06 -2.09
N VAL A 46 -6.42 -0.99 -1.56
CA VAL A 46 -5.49 -0.72 -0.46
C VAL A 46 -4.51 0.41 -0.84
N ARG A 47 -3.95 0.40 -2.06
CA ARG A 47 -3.08 1.50 -2.53
C ARG A 47 -3.81 2.85 -2.58
N ARG A 48 -5.05 2.88 -3.04
CA ARG A 48 -5.87 4.11 -3.09
C ARG A 48 -6.20 4.63 -1.69
N ALA A 49 -6.54 3.73 -0.77
CA ALA A 49 -6.75 4.06 0.63
C ALA A 49 -5.48 4.59 1.29
N LEU A 50 -4.34 3.94 1.06
CA LEU A 50 -3.02 4.39 1.55
C LEU A 50 -2.66 5.79 1.05
N VAL A 51 -2.88 6.11 -0.23
CA VAL A 51 -2.69 7.46 -0.75
C VAL A 51 -3.57 8.47 -0.03
N SER A 52 -4.83 8.10 0.20
CA SER A 52 -5.79 8.99 0.87
C SER A 52 -5.45 9.22 2.34
N GLN A 53 -5.01 8.18 3.04
CA GLN A 53 -4.63 8.19 4.45
C GLN A 53 -3.28 8.90 4.68
N THR A 54 -2.26 8.61 3.85
CA THR A 54 -0.89 9.09 4.08
C THR A 54 -0.54 10.36 3.34
N GLY A 55 -1.29 10.73 2.31
CA GLY A 55 -0.96 11.85 1.40
C GLY A 55 0.22 11.56 0.46
N ALA A 56 0.71 10.32 0.40
CA ALA A 56 1.77 9.92 -0.51
C ALA A 56 1.29 9.90 -1.97
N ARG A 57 2.20 10.17 -2.91
CA ARG A 57 1.94 9.99 -4.34
C ARG A 57 1.67 8.51 -4.67
N TYR A 58 0.65 8.23 -5.49
CA TYR A 58 0.28 6.86 -5.87
C TYR A 58 1.46 6.06 -6.46
N GLY A 59 2.25 6.66 -7.35
CA GLY A 59 3.43 6.01 -7.93
C GLY A 59 4.50 5.63 -6.89
N ALA A 60 4.59 6.37 -5.78
CA ALA A 60 5.49 6.04 -4.68
C ALA A 60 4.96 4.85 -3.87
N VAL A 61 3.67 4.86 -3.52
CA VAL A 61 3.00 3.74 -2.83
C VAL A 61 3.08 2.46 -3.67
N ARG A 62 2.82 2.54 -4.98
CA ARG A 62 2.92 1.39 -5.90
C ARG A 62 4.34 0.80 -5.94
N ARG A 63 5.38 1.62 -5.86
CA ARG A 63 6.78 1.16 -5.88
C ARG A 63 7.17 0.36 -4.65
N VAL A 64 6.54 0.64 -3.50
CA VAL A 64 6.87 0.00 -2.23
C VAL A 64 5.85 -1.07 -1.82
N THR A 65 4.79 -1.30 -2.60
CA THR A 65 3.78 -2.33 -2.32
C THR A 65 3.76 -3.35 -3.45
N SER A 66 3.67 -4.62 -3.10
CA SER A 66 3.53 -5.73 -4.05
C SER A 66 2.43 -6.68 -3.59
N GLY A 67 1.81 -7.38 -4.52
CA GLY A 67 0.86 -8.44 -4.25
C GLY A 67 1.24 -9.68 -5.03
N ARG A 68 1.05 -10.86 -4.44
CA ARG A 68 1.31 -12.15 -5.08
C ARG A 68 0.28 -13.17 -4.63
N ALA A 69 -0.34 -13.82 -5.61
CA ALA A 69 -1.11 -15.04 -5.41
C ALA A 69 -0.16 -16.25 -5.37
N GLU A 70 -0.43 -17.20 -4.49
CA GLU A 70 0.28 -18.48 -4.42
C GLU A 70 -0.64 -19.59 -4.93
N TYR A 71 -0.18 -20.28 -5.98
CA TYR A 71 -0.88 -21.41 -6.56
C TYR A 71 -0.89 -22.59 -5.57
N GLY A 72 -2.00 -23.34 -5.51
CA GLY A 72 -2.18 -24.48 -4.59
C GLY A 72 -2.55 -24.09 -3.15
N ALA A 73 -2.03 -22.98 -2.62
CA ALA A 73 -2.32 -22.53 -1.26
C ALA A 73 -3.62 -21.71 -1.12
N GLY A 74 -4.26 -21.33 -2.22
CA GLY A 74 -5.47 -20.49 -2.20
C GLY A 74 -5.25 -19.13 -1.52
N ARG A 75 -4.01 -18.62 -1.55
CA ARG A 75 -3.57 -17.48 -0.72
C ARG A 75 -3.13 -16.30 -1.58
N TYR A 76 -3.46 -15.09 -1.15
CA TYR A 76 -2.91 -13.85 -1.68
C TYR A 76 -2.21 -13.06 -0.59
N VAL A 77 -1.00 -12.58 -0.86
CA VAL A 77 -0.21 -11.80 0.10
C VAL A 77 0.08 -10.43 -0.47
N ILE A 78 -0.35 -9.40 0.26
CA ILE A 78 0.09 -8.02 0.04
C ILE A 78 1.30 -7.76 0.94
N ARG A 79 2.41 -7.32 0.34
CA ARG A 79 3.64 -6.95 1.05
C ARG A 79 3.92 -5.47 0.83
N ALA A 80 4.43 -4.81 1.86
CA ALA A 80 4.99 -3.48 1.76
C ALA A 80 6.47 -3.55 2.14
N ALA A 81 7.34 -2.89 1.36
CA ALA A 81 8.74 -2.77 1.70
C ALA A 81 8.90 -1.92 2.95
N ASP A 82 9.81 -2.31 3.85
CA ASP A 82 10.14 -1.57 5.08
C ASP A 82 10.92 -0.26 4.84
N ARG A 83 10.85 0.27 3.61
CA ARG A 83 11.46 1.54 3.25
C ARG A 83 10.42 2.63 3.47
N THR A 84 10.71 3.52 4.40
CA THR A 84 9.92 4.73 4.59
C THR A 84 9.95 5.55 3.29
N LEU A 85 8.83 6.15 2.89
CA LEU A 85 8.81 6.99 1.70
C LEU A 85 9.53 8.33 1.97
N PRO A 86 10.32 8.85 1.02
CA PRO A 86 11.00 10.13 1.20
C PRO A 86 9.99 11.27 1.28
N LEU A 87 10.30 12.33 2.03
CA LEU A 87 9.38 13.44 2.24
C LEU A 87 8.92 14.11 0.92
N ARG A 88 9.73 14.00 -0.16
CA ARG A 88 9.38 14.47 -1.51
C ARG A 88 8.08 13.86 -2.05
N ASP A 89 7.76 12.64 -1.65
CA ASP A 89 6.61 11.90 -2.17
C ASP A 89 5.28 12.34 -1.51
N PHE A 90 5.33 13.31 -0.59
CA PHE A 90 4.17 13.86 0.14
C PHE A 90 3.86 15.31 -0.26
N GLY A 91 4.02 15.62 -1.55
CA GLY A 91 3.74 16.95 -2.11
C GLY A 91 4.68 18.04 -1.57
N ALA A 92 5.96 17.70 -1.37
CA ALA A 92 6.95 18.65 -0.87
C ALA A 92 7.22 19.78 -1.88
N ARG A 93 7.28 21.02 -1.38
CA ARG A 93 7.64 22.23 -2.13
C ARG A 93 8.62 23.08 -1.33
N GLN A 94 9.65 23.60 -1.99
CA GLN A 94 10.58 24.55 -1.38
C GLN A 94 9.86 25.88 -1.16
N VAL A 95 10.01 26.44 0.03
CA VAL A 95 9.53 27.77 0.43
C VAL A 95 10.69 28.57 1.02
N LYS A 96 10.53 29.90 1.17
CA LYS A 96 11.58 30.78 1.69
C LYS A 96 12.16 30.29 3.03
N THR A 97 11.32 29.75 3.91
CA THR A 97 11.71 29.31 5.26
C THR A 97 11.99 27.81 5.39
N GLY A 98 12.04 27.06 4.28
CA GLY A 98 12.31 25.62 4.31
C GLY A 98 11.46 24.82 3.33
N ILE A 99 10.84 23.74 3.79
CA ILE A 99 9.98 22.87 2.95
C ILE A 99 8.55 22.86 3.48
N SER A 100 7.56 22.95 2.60
CA SER A 100 6.16 22.64 2.91
C SER A 100 5.83 21.27 2.34
N ALA A 101 5.31 20.34 3.14
CA ALA A 101 4.84 19.02 2.69
C ALA A 101 3.56 18.62 3.42
N ALA A 102 2.84 17.60 2.95
CA ALA A 102 1.58 17.16 3.55
C ALA A 102 1.55 15.66 3.89
N PRO A 103 2.38 15.18 4.83
CA PRO A 103 2.23 13.83 5.36
C PRO A 103 0.90 13.69 6.11
N TRP A 104 0.25 12.53 6.00
CA TRP A 104 -1.12 12.28 6.45
C TRP A 104 -2.15 13.28 5.89
N LYS A 105 -1.89 13.83 4.70
CA LYS A 105 -2.63 14.96 4.10
C LYS A 105 -2.69 16.24 4.93
N VAL A 106 -1.98 16.32 6.07
CA VAL A 106 -1.90 17.54 6.88
C VAL A 106 -0.70 18.35 6.44
N ARG A 107 -0.94 19.51 5.81
CA ARG A 107 0.13 20.37 5.33
C ARG A 107 0.88 21.02 6.50
N ARG A 108 2.18 20.82 6.55
CA ARG A 108 3.09 21.35 7.57
C ARG A 108 4.31 22.00 6.93
N ARG A 109 4.86 23.00 7.62
CA ARG A 109 6.14 23.62 7.28
C ARG A 109 7.24 22.95 8.09
N PHE A 110 8.33 22.63 7.41
CA PHE A 110 9.52 22.01 7.94
C PHE A 110 10.69 23.00 7.80
N PRO A 111 10.96 23.81 8.83
CA PRO A 111 12.02 24.79 8.79
C PRO A 111 13.40 24.12 8.69
N HIS A 112 14.37 24.85 8.15
CA HIS A 112 15.76 24.40 7.95
C HIS A 112 15.94 23.17 7.03
N MET A 113 14.86 22.69 6.41
CA MET A 113 14.91 21.67 5.38
C MET A 113 14.98 22.30 4.00
N PHE A 114 15.64 21.62 3.07
CA PHE A 114 15.79 22.09 1.70
C PHE A 114 15.76 20.94 0.71
N MET A 115 15.37 21.23 -0.52
CA MET A 115 15.35 20.30 -1.64
C MET A 115 16.63 20.44 -2.46
N VAL A 116 17.18 19.32 -2.90
CA VAL A 116 18.36 19.30 -3.79
C VAL A 116 17.98 18.61 -5.09
N SER A 117 17.91 19.36 -6.19
CA SER A 117 17.51 18.86 -7.51
C SER A 117 18.46 17.79 -8.03
N SER A 118 19.78 18.02 -7.94
CA SER A 118 20.82 17.07 -8.36
C SER A 118 20.83 15.75 -7.59
N LEU A 119 20.18 15.70 -6.41
CA LEU A 119 19.97 14.49 -5.62
C LEU A 119 18.53 13.97 -5.77
N GLY A 120 17.95 14.11 -6.95
CA GLY A 120 16.61 13.62 -7.30
C GLY A 120 15.47 14.38 -6.63
N GLY A 121 15.65 15.65 -6.28
CA GLY A 121 14.61 16.46 -5.62
C GLY A 121 14.23 15.93 -4.23
N HIS A 122 15.15 15.24 -3.56
CA HIS A 122 14.93 14.79 -2.19
C HIS A 122 15.03 15.94 -1.19
N VAL A 123 14.35 15.78 -0.07
CA VAL A 123 14.38 16.74 1.04
C VAL A 123 15.47 16.33 2.02
N PHE A 124 16.29 17.30 2.39
CA PHE A 124 17.41 17.13 3.31
C PHE A 124 17.37 18.16 4.43
N VAL A 125 18.06 17.83 5.51
CA VAL A 125 18.40 18.75 6.60
C VAL A 125 19.91 18.67 6.84
N ARG A 126 20.53 19.79 7.21
CA ARG A 126 21.94 19.80 7.64
C ARG A 126 22.01 19.28 9.07
N VAL A 127 22.97 18.41 9.35
CA VAL A 127 23.18 17.82 10.67
C VAL A 127 24.65 17.94 11.09
N GLY A 128 24.86 18.18 12.39
CA GLY A 128 26.18 18.26 13.00
C GLY A 128 26.99 19.51 12.62
N GLY A 129 28.23 19.54 13.11
CA GLY A 129 29.22 20.57 12.79
C GLY A 129 29.77 20.46 11.37
N LYS A 130 30.45 21.51 10.91
CA LYS A 130 31.17 21.48 9.64
C LYS A 130 32.33 20.48 9.75
N ARG A 131 32.49 19.64 8.73
CA ARG A 131 33.62 18.71 8.58
C ARG A 131 34.21 18.86 7.19
N LYS A 132 35.48 18.51 7.03
CA LYS A 132 36.13 18.49 5.71
C LYS A 132 35.45 17.42 4.86
N ALA A 133 34.84 17.81 3.74
CA ALA A 133 34.18 16.88 2.85
C ALA A 133 35.24 15.98 2.20
N SER A 134 35.03 14.67 2.27
CA SER A 134 35.99 13.67 1.78
C SER A 134 35.82 13.32 0.30
N LYS A 135 34.64 13.57 -0.28
CA LYS A 135 34.28 13.17 -1.66
C LYS A 135 33.33 14.19 -2.30
N GLY A 136 33.22 14.12 -3.63
CA GLY A 136 32.32 14.95 -4.45
C GLY A 136 32.92 16.31 -4.82
N SER A 137 32.11 17.18 -5.46
CA SER A 137 32.54 18.50 -5.95
C SER A 137 33.03 19.47 -4.87
N TYR A 138 32.80 19.15 -3.60
CA TYR A 138 33.23 19.96 -2.45
C TYR A 138 34.38 19.31 -1.67
N ALA A 139 35.03 18.28 -2.20
CA ALA A 139 36.14 17.61 -1.53
C ALA A 139 37.20 18.63 -1.05
N GLY A 140 37.64 18.48 0.20
CA GLY A 140 38.57 19.42 0.84
C GLY A 140 37.93 20.63 1.53
N GLN A 141 36.65 20.93 1.28
CA GLN A 141 35.95 22.07 1.89
C GLN A 141 35.21 21.71 3.17
N MET A 142 35.05 22.69 4.07
CA MET A 142 34.28 22.53 5.31
C MET A 142 32.77 22.61 5.04
N ARG A 143 32.07 21.48 5.15
CA ARG A 143 30.62 21.37 4.90
C ARG A 143 29.92 20.62 6.03
N GLN A 144 28.66 20.97 6.29
CA GLN A 144 27.80 20.16 7.15
C GLN A 144 27.29 18.95 6.38
N ARG A 145 27.16 17.80 7.07
CA ARG A 145 26.53 16.61 6.51
C ARG A 145 25.05 16.88 6.25
N ILE A 146 24.53 16.37 5.15
CA ILE A 146 23.11 16.45 4.84
C ILE A 146 22.47 15.07 5.06
N THR A 147 21.31 15.03 5.69
CA THR A 147 20.56 13.79 5.93
C THR A 147 19.19 13.87 5.26
N LYS A 148 18.85 12.83 4.50
CA LYS A 148 17.57 12.73 3.82
C LYS A 148 16.44 12.57 4.83
N ARG A 149 15.34 13.29 4.61
CA ARG A 149 14.15 13.23 5.46
C ARG A 149 13.05 12.39 4.82
N TRP A 150 12.32 11.70 5.67
CA TRP A 150 11.36 10.66 5.33
C TRP A 150 9.99 11.01 5.92
N GLY A 151 8.93 10.50 5.31
CA GLY A 151 7.55 10.67 5.77
C GLY A 151 7.03 9.44 6.53
N PRO A 152 5.70 9.20 6.51
CA PRO A 152 5.09 8.00 7.07
C PRO A 152 5.66 6.69 6.54
N ALA A 153 5.71 5.68 7.41
CA ALA A 153 6.10 4.32 7.06
C ALA A 153 4.90 3.56 6.51
N ILE A 154 4.90 3.26 5.20
CA ILE A 154 3.79 2.60 4.51
C ILE A 154 3.37 1.26 5.13
N PRO A 155 4.27 0.36 5.56
CA PRO A 155 3.86 -0.89 6.19
C PRO A 155 3.03 -0.69 7.47
N LYS A 156 3.39 0.30 8.29
CA LYS A 156 2.65 0.62 9.53
C LYS A 156 1.28 1.21 9.25
N GLU A 157 1.15 1.96 8.17
CA GLU A 157 -0.11 2.57 7.74
C GLU A 157 -1.03 1.55 7.07
N MET A 158 -0.47 0.57 6.35
CA MET A 158 -1.22 -0.44 5.60
C MET A 158 -2.15 -1.28 6.48
N VAL A 159 -1.71 -1.58 7.71
CA VAL A 159 -2.43 -2.42 8.69
C VAL A 159 -3.28 -1.60 9.65
N LYS A 160 -3.67 -0.38 9.29
CA LYS A 160 -4.46 0.52 10.15
C LYS A 160 -5.49 1.30 9.34
N GLY A 161 -6.59 1.64 10.00
CA GLY A 161 -7.54 2.64 9.52
C GLY A 161 -8.14 2.30 8.16
N ALA A 162 -8.07 3.25 7.22
CA ALA A 162 -8.78 3.16 5.95
C ALA A 162 -8.22 2.07 5.03
N SER A 163 -6.91 1.80 5.03
CA SER A 163 -6.34 0.76 4.17
C SER A 163 -6.69 -0.65 4.64
N GLU A 164 -6.75 -0.86 5.96
CA GLU A 164 -7.20 -2.14 6.54
C GLU A 164 -8.68 -2.37 6.26
N ALA A 165 -9.52 -1.35 6.51
CA ALA A 165 -10.95 -1.42 6.19
C ALA A 165 -11.19 -1.71 4.69
N ALA A 166 -10.43 -1.04 3.80
CA ALA A 166 -10.52 -1.28 2.36
C ALA A 166 -10.12 -2.71 1.97
N PHE A 167 -9.15 -3.31 2.68
CA PHE A 167 -8.77 -4.71 2.47
C PHE A 167 -9.96 -5.63 2.76
N PHE A 168 -10.50 -5.58 3.98
CA PHE A 168 -11.59 -6.47 4.38
C PHE A 168 -12.87 -6.24 3.57
N ALA A 169 -13.24 -4.98 3.33
CA ALA A 169 -14.42 -4.64 2.54
C ALA A 169 -14.33 -5.18 1.10
N THR A 170 -13.16 -5.04 0.45
CA THR A 170 -12.99 -5.54 -0.92
C THR A 170 -13.01 -7.06 -0.98
N VAL A 171 -12.34 -7.74 -0.04
CA VAL A 171 -12.33 -9.21 0.01
C VAL A 171 -13.74 -9.75 0.24
N GLN A 172 -14.49 -9.20 1.20
CA GLN A 172 -15.86 -9.62 1.50
C GLN A 172 -16.81 -9.41 0.32
N ALA A 173 -16.66 -8.29 -0.41
CA ALA A 173 -17.54 -7.97 -1.53
C ALA A 173 -17.23 -8.77 -2.81
N VAL A 174 -15.94 -9.00 -3.09
CA VAL A 174 -15.49 -9.53 -4.39
C VAL A 174 -15.27 -11.04 -4.36
N LEU A 175 -14.67 -11.59 -3.29
CA LEU A 175 -14.24 -12.99 -3.27
C LEU A 175 -15.40 -13.97 -3.50
N PRO A 176 -16.56 -13.86 -2.81
CA PRO A 176 -17.65 -14.82 -2.99
C PRO A 176 -18.20 -14.79 -4.42
N ARG A 177 -18.39 -13.59 -4.98
CA ARG A 177 -18.89 -13.40 -6.35
C ARG A 177 -17.91 -13.96 -7.37
N ARG A 178 -16.61 -13.74 -7.17
CA ARG A 178 -15.60 -14.20 -8.11
C ARG A 178 -15.40 -15.72 -8.04
N LEU A 179 -15.45 -16.30 -6.85
CA LEU A 179 -15.38 -17.75 -6.68
C LEU A 179 -16.55 -18.41 -7.40
N ASP A 180 -17.76 -17.90 -7.23
CA ASP A 180 -18.94 -18.46 -7.90
C ASP A 180 -18.82 -18.39 -9.43
N HIS A 181 -18.36 -17.26 -9.95
CA HIS A 181 -18.10 -17.09 -11.38
C HIS A 181 -17.06 -18.09 -11.93
N GLU A 182 -15.97 -18.35 -11.21
CA GLU A 182 -14.96 -19.33 -11.64
C GLU A 182 -15.48 -20.78 -11.55
N LEU A 183 -16.30 -21.10 -10.55
CA LEU A 183 -16.93 -22.42 -10.44
C LEU A 183 -17.90 -22.67 -11.60
N VAL A 184 -18.81 -21.74 -11.88
CA VAL A 184 -19.75 -21.85 -13.00
C VAL A 184 -19.02 -22.01 -14.32
N ARG A 185 -17.97 -21.21 -14.56
CA ARG A 185 -17.17 -21.25 -15.79
C ARG A 185 -16.45 -22.58 -16.04
N LEU A 186 -16.21 -23.39 -15.00
CA LEU A 186 -15.54 -24.69 -15.16
C LEU A 186 -16.52 -25.86 -15.30
N LEU A 187 -17.81 -25.61 -15.03
CA LEU A 187 -18.90 -26.58 -15.16
C LEU A 187 -19.58 -26.52 -16.53
N THR A 188 -19.63 -25.32 -17.15
CA THR A 188 -19.94 -25.12 -18.58
C THR A 188 -18.71 -25.29 -19.44
#